data_AF-A0A7G5IME4-F1
#
_entry.id   AF-A0A7G5IME4-F1
#
_cell.length_a   1.000
_cell.length_b   1.000
_cell.length_c   1.000
_cell.angle_alpha   90.00
_cell.angle_beta   90.00
_cell.angle_gamma   90.00
#
_symmetry.space_group_name_H-M   'P 1'
#
loop_
_entity.id
_entity.type
_entity.pdbx_description
1 polymer ?
#
loop_
_entity_poly.entity_id
_entity_poly.type
_entity_poly.pdbx_seq_one_letter_code
_entity_poly.pdbx_strand_id
1 'polypeptide(L)'
;MSDTTGEPAFLIFDLGVNVILRQAQLWQYNVDFGLDRGARDIAFSTSLDGISFAAAGTGVMTRATGAPAPAQLFALDGTARYVRVDLNNNYGDRFTWTGLAEARYAGAVPEPATWAMMIAGFGLVGAATRRRRTMVAVSA
;
A
#
# COMPACT_ATOMS: atom_id res chain seq x y z
N MET A 1 -17.18 32.10 -1.05
CA MET A 1 -16.49 31.36 -2.13
C MET A 1 -16.19 29.99 -1.55
N SER A 2 -16.57 28.88 -2.20
CA SER A 2 -16.17 27.56 -1.69
C SER A 2 -14.65 27.50 -1.72
N ASP A 3 -14.04 27.18 -0.59
CA ASP A 3 -12.59 27.02 -0.42
C ASP A 3 -12.07 25.71 -1.05
N THR A 4 -12.82 25.23 -2.05
CA THR A 4 -12.61 23.99 -2.78
C THR A 4 -13.07 24.19 -4.21
N THR A 5 -12.24 23.75 -5.14
CA THR A 5 -12.51 23.59 -6.57
C THR A 5 -11.89 22.26 -7.01
N GLY A 6 -11.84 21.96 -8.31
CA GLY A 6 -11.16 20.79 -8.81
C GLY A 6 -12.10 19.82 -9.51
N GLU A 7 -11.70 19.37 -10.70
CA GLU A 7 -12.40 18.27 -11.37
C GLU A 7 -12.05 16.94 -10.68
N PRO A 8 -13.05 16.09 -10.39
CA PRO A 8 -12.79 14.80 -9.78
C PRO A 8 -12.02 13.91 -10.75
N ALA A 9 -10.97 13.27 -10.24
CA ALA A 9 -10.13 12.34 -10.98
C ALA A 9 -9.90 11.08 -10.16
N PHE A 10 -9.52 9.99 -10.81
CA PHE A 10 -9.18 8.75 -10.11
C PHE A 10 -8.00 8.04 -10.74
N LEU A 11 -7.32 7.26 -9.90
CA LEU A 11 -6.23 6.37 -10.29
C LEU A 11 -6.59 4.96 -9.82
N ILE A 12 -6.36 3.96 -10.67
CA ILE A 12 -6.49 2.55 -10.31
C ILE A 12 -5.13 1.89 -10.42
N PHE A 13 -4.70 1.25 -9.33
CA PHE A 13 -3.45 0.52 -9.26
C PHE A 13 -3.74 -0.98 -9.21
N ASP A 14 -3.17 -1.76 -10.13
CA ASP A 14 -3.09 -3.23 -10.02
C ASP A 14 -1.81 -3.59 -9.26
N LEU A 15 -1.97 -4.20 -8.08
CA LEU A 15 -0.86 -4.66 -7.25
C LEU A 15 -0.22 -5.96 -7.78
N GLY A 16 -0.78 -6.55 -8.85
CA GLY A 16 -0.34 -7.77 -9.51
C GLY A 16 -0.74 -9.06 -8.79
N VAL A 17 -0.96 -8.99 -7.47
CA VAL A 17 -1.37 -10.11 -6.62
C VAL A 17 -2.38 -9.63 -5.57
N ASN A 18 -3.08 -10.58 -4.95
CA ASN A 18 -3.94 -10.28 -3.81
C ASN A 18 -3.07 -9.98 -2.59
N VAL A 19 -3.23 -8.79 -2.01
CA VAL A 19 -2.45 -8.29 -0.87
C VAL A 19 -3.40 -7.99 0.28
N ILE A 20 -3.02 -8.38 1.51
CA ILE A 20 -3.70 -7.91 2.73
C ILE A 20 -3.22 -6.49 3.01
N LEU A 21 -4.07 -5.49 2.77
CA LEU A 21 -3.76 -4.08 2.97
C LEU A 21 -3.85 -3.69 4.45
N ARG A 22 -3.07 -2.66 4.81
CA ARG A 22 -3.10 -2.01 6.14
C ARG A 22 -3.23 -0.49 6.04
N GLN A 23 -2.61 0.09 5.02
CA GLN A 23 -2.61 1.54 4.84
C GLN A 23 -2.29 1.94 3.40
N ALA A 24 -2.78 3.12 3.03
CA ALA A 24 -2.24 3.94 1.95
C ALA A 24 -1.31 5.01 2.53
N GLN A 25 -0.20 5.24 1.83
CA GLN A 25 0.75 6.31 2.07
C GLN A 25 0.70 7.23 0.85
N LEU A 26 0.22 8.46 1.03
CA LEU A 26 0.08 9.42 -0.05
C LEU A 26 1.01 10.62 0.18
N TRP A 27 1.78 10.97 -0.85
CA TRP A 27 2.53 12.23 -0.89
C TRP A 27 1.74 13.25 -1.69
N GLN A 28 1.54 14.41 -1.06
CA GLN A 28 0.83 15.52 -1.64
C GLN A 28 1.61 16.12 -2.82
N TYR A 29 0.90 16.67 -3.81
CA TYR A 29 1.50 17.57 -4.78
C TYR A 29 2.14 18.75 -4.05
N ASN A 30 3.46 18.85 -4.14
CA ASN A 30 4.26 19.72 -3.28
C ASN A 30 5.38 20.37 -4.09
N VAL A 31 5.00 21.31 -4.94
CA VAL A 31 5.94 22.16 -5.67
C VAL A 31 5.60 23.61 -5.38
N ASP A 32 6.61 24.48 -5.39
CA ASP A 32 6.54 25.87 -4.90
C ASP A 32 5.60 26.80 -5.70
N PHE A 33 4.91 26.27 -6.71
CA PHE A 33 3.88 26.96 -7.47
C PHE A 33 2.58 26.14 -7.51
N GLY A 34 1.45 26.81 -7.30
CA GLY A 34 0.13 26.19 -7.41
C GLY A 34 -0.16 25.14 -6.34
N LEU A 35 0.27 25.38 -5.09
CA LEU A 35 -0.01 24.50 -3.95
C LEU A 35 -1.52 24.29 -3.70
N ASP A 36 -2.38 25.19 -4.20
CA ASP A 36 -3.84 25.01 -4.18
C ASP A 36 -4.32 23.80 -5.00
N ARG A 37 -3.49 23.28 -5.92
CA ARG A 37 -3.79 22.09 -6.73
C ARG A 37 -3.75 20.80 -5.94
N GLY A 38 -3.13 20.79 -4.76
CA GLY A 38 -3.02 19.58 -3.95
C GLY A 38 -4.39 18.95 -3.72
N ALA A 39 -4.50 17.63 -3.94
CA ALA A 39 -5.72 16.90 -3.67
C ALA A 39 -6.13 17.10 -2.21
N ARG A 40 -7.41 17.40 -1.96
CA ARG A 40 -7.93 17.67 -0.61
C ARG A 40 -8.79 16.51 -0.14
N ASP A 41 -10.00 16.37 -0.66
CA ASP A 41 -10.91 15.30 -0.25
C ASP A 41 -10.65 14.06 -1.11
N ILE A 42 -10.34 12.94 -0.47
CA ILE A 42 -10.03 11.68 -1.14
C ILE A 42 -10.94 10.55 -0.69
N ALA A 43 -11.13 9.58 -1.56
CA ALA A 43 -11.77 8.31 -1.23
C ALA A 43 -10.95 7.13 -1.76
N PHE A 44 -11.03 6.01 -1.06
CA PHE A 44 -10.43 4.75 -1.46
C PHE A 44 -11.51 3.73 -1.71
N SER A 45 -11.34 2.95 -2.78
CA SER A 45 -12.08 1.73 -3.01
C SER A 45 -11.14 0.60 -3.38
N THR A 46 -11.51 -0.64 -3.07
CA THR A 46 -10.69 -1.83 -3.32
C THR A 46 -11.44 -2.86 -4.13
N SER A 47 -10.72 -3.70 -4.85
CA SER A 47 -11.29 -4.77 -5.66
C SER A 47 -10.35 -5.98 -5.74
N LEU A 48 -10.93 -7.17 -5.90
CA LEU A 48 -10.22 -8.41 -6.23
C LEU A 48 -10.20 -8.68 -7.74
N ASP A 49 -11.19 -8.18 -8.48
CA ASP A 49 -11.45 -8.52 -9.89
C ASP A 49 -11.17 -7.37 -10.87
N GLY A 50 -10.95 -6.16 -10.36
CA GLY A 50 -10.72 -4.95 -11.16
C GLY A 50 -11.98 -4.40 -11.83
N ILE A 51 -13.15 -4.96 -11.53
CA ILE A 51 -14.45 -4.56 -12.09
C ILE A 51 -15.34 -4.01 -10.99
N SER A 52 -15.49 -4.75 -9.89
CA SER A 52 -16.36 -4.40 -8.77
C SER A 52 -15.52 -3.80 -7.64
N PHE A 53 -15.74 -2.52 -7.35
CA PHE A 53 -15.01 -1.79 -6.31
C PHE A 53 -15.88 -1.55 -5.08
N ALA A 54 -15.38 -1.94 -3.91
CA ALA A 54 -16.00 -1.69 -2.62
C ALA A 54 -15.30 -0.52 -1.91
N ALA A 55 -16.08 0.36 -1.28
CA ALA A 55 -15.53 1.49 -0.51
C ALA A 55 -14.64 0.99 0.64
N ALA A 56 -13.46 1.59 0.79
CA ALA A 56 -12.45 1.17 1.75
C ALA A 56 -12.06 2.28 2.75
N GLY A 57 -12.34 3.55 2.43
CA GLY A 57 -12.10 4.66 3.34
C GLY A 57 -12.20 6.00 2.66
N THR A 58 -12.20 7.07 3.44
CA THR A 58 -12.13 8.45 2.95
C THR A 58 -11.18 9.24 3.83
N GLY A 59 -10.77 10.41 3.36
CA GLY A 59 -9.93 11.29 4.15
C GLY A 59 -9.78 12.66 3.53
N VAL A 60 -9.21 13.55 4.33
CA VAL A 60 -8.79 14.88 3.88
C VAL A 60 -7.27 14.89 3.95
N MET A 61 -6.61 15.07 2.81
CA MET A 61 -5.17 15.29 2.78
C MET A 61 -4.85 16.63 3.44
N THR A 62 -3.59 16.84 3.79
CA THR A 62 -3.09 18.13 4.28
C THR A 62 -2.55 18.92 3.10
N ARG A 63 -2.81 20.23 3.10
CA ARG A 63 -2.29 21.13 2.07
C ARG A 63 -0.77 21.19 2.17
N ALA A 64 -0.09 21.08 1.04
CA ALA A 64 1.35 21.19 0.94
C ALA A 64 1.84 22.64 1.15
N THR A 65 3.10 22.79 1.55
CA THR A 65 3.73 24.09 1.85
C THR A 65 4.91 24.44 0.92
N GLY A 66 5.30 23.55 0.00
CA GLY A 66 6.54 23.62 -0.78
C GLY A 66 7.74 22.97 -0.06
N ALA A 67 7.70 22.86 1.27
CA ALA A 67 8.75 22.22 2.05
C ALA A 67 8.63 20.69 2.01
N PRO A 68 9.74 19.92 2.12
CA PRO A 68 9.69 18.46 2.22
C PRO A 68 8.76 17.99 3.35
N ALA A 69 7.88 17.05 3.03
CA ALA A 69 6.91 16.49 3.97
C ALA A 69 6.82 14.95 3.80
N PRO A 70 6.54 14.20 4.88
CA PRO A 70 6.31 12.77 4.78
C PRO A 70 4.96 12.47 4.12
N ALA A 71 4.74 11.19 3.77
CA ALA A 71 3.41 10.74 3.37
C ALA A 71 2.37 10.97 4.47
N GLN A 72 1.16 11.32 4.07
CA GLN A 72 -0.01 11.19 4.92
C GLN A 72 -0.51 9.74 4.88
N LEU A 73 -0.84 9.20 6.05
CA LEU A 73 -1.30 7.83 6.22
C LEU A 73 -2.82 7.77 6.25
N PHE A 74 -3.38 6.81 5.52
CA PHE A 74 -4.81 6.49 5.54
C PHE A 74 -4.96 5.00 5.81
N ALA A 75 -5.77 4.64 6.80
CA ALA A 75 -6.04 3.24 7.12
C ALA A 75 -6.77 2.58 5.96
N LEU A 76 -6.36 1.36 5.63
CA LEU A 76 -7.05 0.49 4.68
C LEU A 76 -7.09 -0.91 5.29
N ASP A 77 -8.23 -1.56 5.19
CA ASP A 77 -8.41 -2.90 5.73
C ASP A 77 -8.95 -3.86 4.67
N GLY A 78 -8.49 -5.11 4.76
CA GLY A 78 -8.96 -6.20 3.89
C GLY A 78 -7.94 -6.62 2.83
N THR A 79 -8.35 -7.60 2.03
CA THR A 79 -7.54 -8.14 0.93
C THR A 79 -7.98 -7.53 -0.39
N ALA A 80 -7.03 -7.01 -1.17
CA ALA A 80 -7.30 -6.41 -2.48
C ALA A 80 -6.18 -6.71 -3.46
N ARG A 81 -6.51 -6.72 -4.76
CA ARG A 81 -5.53 -6.67 -5.86
C ARG A 81 -5.52 -5.30 -6.51
N TYR A 82 -6.68 -4.67 -6.61
CA TYR A 82 -6.82 -3.34 -7.20
C TYR A 82 -7.17 -2.34 -6.12
N VAL A 83 -6.50 -1.18 -6.14
CA VAL A 83 -6.83 -0.05 -5.29
C VAL A 83 -7.14 1.15 -6.17
N ARG A 84 -8.33 1.71 -5.99
CA ARG A 84 -8.74 2.98 -6.58
C ARG A 84 -8.60 4.07 -5.54
N VAL A 85 -7.96 5.17 -5.91
CA VAL A 85 -7.98 6.42 -5.16
C VAL A 85 -8.69 7.48 -5.99
N ASP A 86 -9.71 8.08 -5.40
CA ASP A 86 -10.46 9.19 -5.94
C ASP A 86 -9.92 10.49 -5.34
N LEU A 87 -9.63 11.45 -6.21
CA LEU A 87 -9.24 12.81 -5.87
C LEU A 87 -10.43 13.70 -6.18
N ASN A 88 -11.25 14.00 -5.17
CA ASN A 88 -12.57 14.60 -5.39
C ASN A 88 -12.50 16.10 -5.63
N ASN A 89 -11.53 16.78 -5.03
CA ASN A 89 -11.31 18.22 -5.14
C ASN A 89 -9.89 18.61 -4.71
N ASN A 90 -9.61 19.91 -4.74
CA ASN A 90 -8.36 20.56 -4.35
C ASN A 90 -8.62 21.75 -3.41
N TYR A 91 -7.57 22.50 -3.04
CA TYR A 91 -7.64 23.66 -2.14
C TYR A 91 -7.96 24.99 -2.83
N GLY A 92 -8.72 24.97 -3.92
CA GLY A 92 -9.18 26.17 -4.59
C GLY A 92 -8.29 26.63 -5.75
N ASP A 93 -7.67 25.70 -6.49
CA ASP A 93 -6.93 26.05 -7.71
C ASP A 93 -7.84 26.74 -8.73
N ARG A 94 -7.31 27.79 -9.37
CA ARG A 94 -8.03 28.63 -10.34
C ARG A 94 -8.46 27.86 -11.59
N PHE A 95 -7.71 26.83 -11.98
CA PHE A 95 -7.91 26.07 -13.20
C PHE A 95 -8.49 24.68 -12.94
N THR A 96 -8.98 24.44 -11.71
CA THR A 96 -9.58 23.18 -11.27
C THR A 96 -8.67 21.96 -11.43
N TRP A 97 -7.35 22.16 -11.48
CA TRP A 97 -6.39 21.07 -11.56
C TRP A 97 -6.20 20.41 -10.21
N THR A 98 -6.21 19.08 -10.18
CA THR A 98 -5.99 18.29 -8.97
C THR A 98 -4.70 17.49 -9.11
N GLY A 99 -3.77 17.69 -8.18
CA GLY A 99 -2.45 17.09 -8.18
C GLY A 99 -2.25 16.16 -6.98
N LEU A 100 -1.58 15.04 -7.24
CA LEU A 100 -1.03 14.12 -6.25
C LEU A 100 0.38 13.74 -6.70
N ALA A 101 1.35 13.65 -5.77
CA ALA A 101 2.73 13.34 -6.13
C ALA A 101 2.99 11.84 -6.20
N GLU A 102 2.61 11.09 -5.15
CA GLU A 102 2.91 9.66 -5.07
C GLU A 102 1.86 8.93 -4.22
N ALA A 103 1.61 7.66 -4.56
CA ALA A 103 0.79 6.75 -3.80
C ALA A 103 1.52 5.41 -3.60
N ARG A 104 1.60 4.96 -2.34
CA ARG A 104 2.12 3.63 -1.98
C ARG A 104 1.09 2.89 -1.12
N TYR A 105 0.84 1.63 -1.46
CA TYR A 105 -0.04 0.76 -0.69
C TYR A 105 0.80 -0.28 0.03
N ALA A 106 0.72 -0.28 1.36
CA ALA A 106 1.48 -1.21 2.19
C ALA A 106 0.61 -2.41 2.57
N GLY A 107 1.10 -3.60 2.26
CA GLY A 107 0.51 -4.86 2.67
C GLY A 107 1.26 -5.52 3.83
N ALA A 108 0.60 -6.42 4.54
CA ALA A 108 1.29 -7.35 5.43
C ALA A 108 2.12 -8.32 4.59
N VAL A 109 3.45 -8.25 4.72
CA VAL A 109 4.34 -9.30 4.18
C VAL A 109 4.23 -10.50 5.12
N PRO A 110 3.85 -11.70 4.64
CA PRO A 110 3.82 -12.89 5.48
C PRO A 110 5.25 -13.36 5.80
N GLU A 111 5.92 -12.70 6.73
CA GLU A 111 7.24 -13.11 7.22
C GLU A 111 7.22 -14.06 8.45
N PRO A 112 6.23 -14.98 8.63
CA PRO A 112 6.47 -16.17 9.47
C PRO A 112 6.85 -17.44 8.70
N ALA A 113 6.40 -17.59 7.45
CA ALA A 113 6.53 -18.86 6.72
C ALA A 113 7.98 -19.16 6.28
N THR A 114 8.73 -18.13 5.87
CA THR A 114 10.12 -18.28 5.43
C THR A 114 11.01 -18.84 6.55
N TRP A 115 10.86 -18.30 7.76
CA TRP A 115 11.60 -18.78 8.94
C TRP A 115 11.22 -20.22 9.29
N ALA A 116 9.93 -20.55 9.24
CA ALA A 116 9.46 -21.91 9.46
C ALA A 116 10.04 -22.91 8.44
N MET A 117 10.07 -22.54 7.16
CA MET A 117 10.64 -23.36 6.08
C MET A 117 12.16 -23.54 6.22
N MET A 118 12.89 -22.49 6.61
CA MET A 118 14.33 -22.58 6.89
C MET A 118 14.60 -23.50 8.07
N ILE A 119 13.88 -23.32 9.18
CA ILE A 119 14.02 -24.17 10.38
C ILE A 119 13.68 -25.63 10.04
N ALA A 120 12.59 -25.86 9.32
CA ALA A 120 12.20 -27.20 8.88
C ALA A 120 13.28 -27.83 7.97
N GLY A 121 13.80 -27.07 7.00
CA GLY A 121 14.87 -27.51 6.11
C GLY A 121 16.15 -27.87 6.86
N PHE A 122 16.62 -26.99 7.75
CA PHE A 122 17.79 -27.27 8.59
C PHE A 122 17.58 -28.43 9.56
N GLY A 123 16.38 -28.54 10.13
CA GLY A 123 15.99 -29.67 10.99
C GLY A 123 16.03 -31.01 10.25
N LEU A 124 15.53 -31.06 9.02
CA LEU A 124 15.58 -32.26 8.16
C LEU A 124 17.02 -32.65 7.80
N VAL A 125 17.87 -31.69 7.43
CA VAL A 125 19.29 -31.93 7.14
C VAL A 125 20.03 -32.46 8.38
N GLY A 126 19.80 -31.85 9.55
CA GLY A 126 20.35 -32.30 10.82
C GLY A 126 19.91 -33.71 11.21
N ALA A 127 18.62 -34.03 11.03
CA ALA A 127 18.09 -35.37 11.32
C ALA A 127 18.69 -36.44 10.38
N ALA A 128 18.80 -36.14 9.07
CA ALA A 128 19.36 -37.05 8.09
C ALA A 128 20.85 -37.36 8.35
N THR A 129 21.63 -36.35 8.74
CA THR A 129 23.06 -36.53 9.09
C THR A 129 23.22 -37.34 10.39
N ARG A 130 22.36 -37.14 11.39
CA ARG A 130 22.40 -37.90 12.65
C ARG A 130 22.07 -39.39 12.46
N ARG A 131 21.13 -39.73 11.56
CA ARG A 131 20.72 -41.12 11.28
C ARG A 131 21.85 -41.96 10.66
N ARG A 132 22.77 -41.35 9.90
CA ARG A 132 23.91 -42.08 9.30
C ARG A 132 24.94 -42.55 10.33
N ARG A 133 25.07 -41.86 11.46
CA ARG A 133 26.06 -42.21 12.50
C ARG A 133 25.67 -43.45 13.32
N THR A 134 24.41 -43.82 13.36
CA THR A 134 23.91 -44.93 14.20
C THR A 134 24.04 -46.31 13.54
N MET A 135 24.46 -46.41 12.28
CA MET A 135 24.46 -47.67 11.51
C MET A 135 25.82 -48.39 11.42
N VAL A 136 26.78 -48.13 12.31
CA VAL A 136 28.01 -48.95 12.38
C VAL A 136 27.85 -49.96 13.52
N ALA A 137 27.28 -51.13 13.21
CA ALA A 137 27.39 -52.31 14.05
C ALA A 137 28.72 -53.00 13.73
N VAL A 138 29.62 -53.05 14.71
CA VAL A 138 30.80 -53.92 14.67
C VAL A 138 30.36 -55.31 15.10
N SER A 139 30.50 -56.30 14.22
CA SER A 139 30.41 -57.71 14.57
C SER A 139 31.82 -58.25 14.83
N ALA A 140 32.04 -58.82 16.02
CA ALA A 140 33.13 -59.72 16.36
C ALA A 140 32.65 -60.68 17.45
#